data_AF-A0A9E6W4C2-F1
#
_entry.id   AF-A0A9E6W4C2-F1
#
_cell.length_a   1.000
_cell.length_b   1.000
_cell.length_c   1.000
_cell.angle_alpha   90.00
_cell.angle_beta   90.00
_cell.angle_gamma   90.00
#
_symmetry.space_group_name_H-M   'P 1'
#
loop_
_entity.id
_entity.type
_entity.pdbx_description
1 polymer ?
#
loop_
_entity_poly.entity_id
_entity_poly.type
_entity_poly.pdbx_seq_one_letter_code
_entity_poly.pdbx_strand_id
1 'polypeptide(L)'
;MTNRYLSYYQIIGIIVSMTIISIWAFKEGGMMPYYILFAGLLFLPFAIVSTFSLLDVEKNKKTIQIGIWTGTILLLAPSYSLPFFFEWGGVIIALFCTGIGYYVWTKRKEIEWQISIFNGIGTVVLTVILISLIAAGLTF
;
A
#
# COMPACT_ATOMS: atom_id res chain seq x y z
N MET A 1 7.65 17.98 8.57
CA MET A 1 6.74 18.57 7.56
C MET A 1 6.25 17.45 6.65
N THR A 2 4.98 17.06 6.78
CA THR A 2 4.40 15.99 5.96
C THR A 2 4.30 16.41 4.50
N ASN A 3 4.90 15.65 3.58
CA ASN A 3 4.87 15.97 2.15
C ASN A 3 3.48 15.65 1.56
N ARG A 4 2.58 16.63 1.62
CA ARG A 4 1.19 16.50 1.12
C ARG A 4 1.13 16.14 -0.38
N TYR A 5 2.10 16.58 -1.17
CA TYR A 5 2.16 16.25 -2.60
C TYR A 5 2.35 14.74 -2.82
N LEU A 6 3.16 14.09 -1.98
CA LEU A 6 3.36 12.65 -2.03
C LEU A 6 2.06 11.90 -1.70
N SER A 7 1.33 12.36 -0.69
CA SER A 7 0.04 11.81 -0.30
C SER A 7 -1.00 11.93 -1.42
N TYR A 8 -1.08 13.09 -2.09
CA TYR A 8 -1.96 13.28 -3.24
C TYR A 8 -1.56 12.39 -4.42
N TYR A 9 -0.26 12.33 -4.73
CA TYR A 9 0.27 11.45 -5.78
C TYR A 9 -0.14 10.00 -5.53
N GLN A 10 -0.03 9.55 -4.29
CA GLN A 10 -0.34 8.19 -3.91
C GLN A 10 -1.84 7.88 -3.95
N ILE A 11 -2.71 8.80 -3.50
CA ILE A 11 -4.17 8.63 -3.61
C ILE A 11 -4.59 8.57 -5.08
N ILE A 12 -4.13 9.53 -5.90
CA ILE A 12 -4.43 9.57 -7.33
C ILE A 12 -3.91 8.30 -8.00
N GLY A 13 -2.68 7.92 -7.68
CA GLY A 13 -2.04 6.72 -8.17
C GLY A 13 -2.82 5.46 -7.84
N ILE A 14 -3.30 5.31 -6.60
CA ILE A 14 -4.09 4.16 -6.15
C ILE A 14 -5.40 4.09 -6.93
N ILE A 15 -6.07 5.23 -7.11
CA ILE A 15 -7.31 5.29 -7.89
C ILE A 15 -7.05 4.83 -9.33
N VAL A 16 -6.04 5.39 -10.00
CA VAL A 16 -5.67 5.03 -11.38
C VAL A 16 -5.30 3.55 -11.48
N SER A 17 -4.48 3.05 -10.55
CA SER A 17 -4.04 1.65 -10.54
C SER A 17 -5.21 0.70 -10.32
N MET A 18 -6.12 1.02 -9.41
CA MET A 18 -7.34 0.22 -9.16
C MET A 18 -8.27 0.23 -10.37
N THR A 19 -8.39 1.35 -11.10
CA THR A 19 -9.16 1.40 -12.35
C THR A 19 -8.55 0.49 -13.42
N ILE A 20 -7.23 0.55 -13.63
CA ILE A 20 -6.55 -0.29 -14.62
C ILE A 20 -6.65 -1.77 -14.25
N ILE A 21 -6.38 -2.12 -12.99
CA ILE A 21 -6.51 -3.51 -12.50
C ILE A 21 -7.93 -4.00 -12.65
N SER A 22 -8.94 -3.18 -12.34
CA SER A 22 -10.34 -3.57 -12.54
C SER A 22 -10.65 -3.85 -14.00
N ILE A 23 -10.26 -2.96 -14.92
CA ILE A 23 -10.47 -3.13 -16.37
C ILE A 23 -9.77 -4.41 -16.87
N TRP A 24 -8.55 -4.66 -16.43
CA TRP A 24 -7.80 -5.87 -16.79
C TRP A 24 -8.47 -7.13 -16.20
N ALA A 25 -8.86 -7.10 -14.94
CA ALA A 25 -9.52 -8.20 -14.25
C ALA A 25 -10.87 -8.56 -14.88
N PHE A 26 -11.63 -7.58 -15.38
CA PHE A 26 -12.87 -7.81 -16.15
C PHE A 26 -12.62 -8.65 -17.41
N LYS A 27 -11.43 -8.55 -18.03
CA LYS A 27 -11.06 -9.36 -19.20
C LYS A 27 -10.70 -10.80 -18.85
N GLU A 28 -10.20 -11.06 -17.64
CA GLU A 28 -9.88 -12.42 -17.18
C GLU A 28 -11.11 -13.21 -16.68
N GLY A 29 -12.29 -12.59 -16.61
CA GLY A 29 -13.55 -13.28 -16.33
C GLY A 29 -13.67 -13.78 -14.88
N GLY A 30 -13.56 -15.10 -14.66
CA GLY A 30 -13.98 -15.74 -13.41
C GLY A 30 -13.17 -15.41 -12.15
N MET A 31 -11.89 -15.02 -12.31
CA MET A 31 -11.01 -14.65 -11.18
C MET A 31 -11.04 -13.15 -10.83
N MET A 32 -11.81 -12.36 -11.59
CA MET A 32 -11.96 -10.92 -11.40
C MET A 32 -12.18 -10.47 -9.94
N PRO A 33 -13.15 -11.01 -9.17
CA PRO A 33 -13.42 -10.53 -7.82
C PRO A 33 -12.24 -10.77 -6.86
N TYR A 34 -11.46 -11.85 -7.08
CA TYR A 34 -10.28 -12.13 -6.26
C TYR A 34 -9.17 -11.12 -6.52
N TYR A 35 -8.88 -10.79 -7.78
CA TYR A 35 -7.85 -9.81 -8.13
C TYR A 35 -8.16 -8.41 -7.61
N ILE A 36 -9.41 -7.96 -7.73
CA ILE A 36 -9.83 -6.65 -7.23
C ILE A 36 -9.74 -6.62 -5.70
N LEU A 37 -10.12 -7.71 -5.02
CA LEU A 37 -10.05 -7.81 -3.57
C LEU A 37 -8.60 -7.82 -3.07
N PHE A 38 -7.71 -8.57 -3.73
CA PHE A 38 -6.28 -8.59 -3.40
C PHE A 38 -5.61 -7.24 -3.65
N ALA A 39 -5.88 -6.59 -4.78
CA ALA A 39 -5.38 -5.25 -5.06
C ALA A 39 -5.90 -4.24 -4.03
N GLY A 40 -7.19 -4.33 -3.68
CA GLY A 40 -7.80 -3.53 -2.63
C GLY A 40 -7.07 -3.67 -1.30
N LEU A 41 -6.86 -4.91 -0.83
CA LEU A 41 -6.13 -5.20 0.41
C LEU A 41 -4.69 -4.68 0.38
N LEU A 42 -4.01 -4.80 -0.76
CA LEU A 42 -2.62 -4.35 -0.93
C LEU A 42 -2.51 -2.81 -0.88
N PHE A 43 -3.45 -2.09 -1.49
CA PHE A 43 -3.45 -0.63 -1.50
C PHE A 43 -4.10 0.01 -0.27
N LEU A 44 -4.97 -0.72 0.44
CA LEU A 44 -5.68 -0.25 1.63
C LEU A 44 -4.77 0.40 2.69
N PRO A 45 -3.66 -0.21 3.14
CA PRO A 45 -2.81 0.40 4.15
C PRO A 45 -2.20 1.73 3.70
N PHE A 46 -1.83 1.82 2.42
CA PHE A 46 -1.28 3.03 1.81
C PHE A 46 -2.34 4.11 1.62
N ALA A 47 -3.55 3.74 1.21
CA ALA A 47 -4.68 4.65 1.06
C ALA A 47 -5.10 5.26 2.40
N ILE A 48 -5.16 4.43 3.46
CA ILE A 48 -5.47 4.86 4.83
C ILE A 48 -4.45 5.91 5.28
N VAL A 49 -3.14 5.60 5.19
CA VAL A 49 -2.10 6.50 5.67
C VAL A 49 -2.04 7.79 4.82
N SER A 50 -2.18 7.68 3.49
CA SER A 50 -2.20 8.85 2.60
C SER A 50 -3.39 9.76 2.89
N THR A 51 -4.59 9.21 3.09
CA THR A 51 -5.78 10.00 3.41
C THR A 51 -5.64 10.72 4.74
N PHE A 52 -5.18 10.02 5.77
CA PHE A 52 -4.98 10.60 7.09
C PHE A 52 -3.85 11.63 7.13
N SER A 53 -2.84 11.51 6.25
CA SER A 53 -1.78 12.49 6.14
C SER A 53 -2.20 13.83 5.51
N LEU A 54 -3.34 13.87 4.83
CA LEU A 54 -3.94 15.10 4.31
C LEU A 54 -4.73 15.87 5.37
N LEU A 55 -5.10 15.21 6.46
CA LEU A 55 -5.72 15.88 7.61
C LEU A 55 -4.68 16.66 8.41
N ASP A 56 -5.17 17.63 9.19
CA ASP A 56 -4.32 18.37 10.11
C ASP A 56 -3.73 17.41 11.17
N VAL A 57 -2.39 17.24 11.11
CA VAL A 57 -1.65 16.25 11.90
C VAL A 57 -1.70 16.54 13.39
N GLU A 58 -1.65 17.82 13.76
CA GLU A 58 -1.69 18.24 15.17
C GLU A 58 -3.07 17.98 15.77
N LYS A 59 -4.12 18.30 15.02
CA LYS A 59 -5.51 18.13 15.46
C LYS A 59 -5.96 16.67 15.49
N ASN A 60 -5.47 15.83 14.57
CA ASN A 60 -5.95 14.46 14.36
C ASN A 60 -4.94 13.38 14.76
N LYS A 61 -3.94 13.72 15.58
CA LYS A 61 -2.80 12.86 15.94
C LYS A 61 -3.20 11.43 16.34
N LYS A 62 -4.22 11.27 17.21
CA LYS A 62 -4.72 9.95 17.65
C LYS A 62 -5.31 9.14 16.49
N THR A 63 -6.14 9.78 15.66
CA THR A 63 -6.79 9.15 14.51
C THR A 63 -5.77 8.69 13.48
N ILE A 64 -4.79 9.55 13.18
CA ILE A 64 -3.69 9.23 12.27
C ILE A 64 -2.88 8.05 12.79
N GLN A 65 -2.57 8.04 14.09
CA GLN A 65 -1.81 6.95 14.70
C GLN A 65 -2.57 5.62 14.63
N ILE A 66 -3.89 5.63 14.86
CA ILE A 66 -4.75 4.46 14.65
C ILE A 66 -4.71 4.03 13.18
N GLY A 67 -4.81 4.97 12.24
CA GLY A 67 -4.72 4.68 10.81
C GLY A 67 -3.40 4.01 10.40
N ILE A 68 -2.27 4.49 10.94
CA ILE A 68 -0.95 3.89 10.72
C ILE A 68 -0.88 2.47 11.30
N TRP A 69 -1.41 2.25 12.51
CA TRP A 69 -1.47 0.92 13.11
C TRP A 69 -2.31 -0.04 12.27
N THR A 70 -3.52 0.38 11.90
CA THR A 70 -4.42 -0.41 11.06
C THR A 70 -3.77 -0.73 9.72
N GLY A 71 -3.13 0.25 9.08
CA GLY A 71 -2.38 0.03 7.83
C GLY A 71 -1.19 -0.93 8.01
N THR A 72 -0.45 -0.82 9.11
CA THR A 72 0.67 -1.74 9.39
C THR A 72 0.18 -3.17 9.61
N ILE A 73 -0.92 -3.36 10.33
CA ILE A 73 -1.52 -4.69 10.55
C ILE A 73 -2.03 -5.28 9.22
N LEU A 74 -2.71 -4.46 8.42
CA LEU A 74 -3.20 -4.86 7.09
C LEU A 74 -2.08 -5.16 6.10
N LEU A 75 -0.88 -4.60 6.28
CA LEU A 75 0.31 -4.96 5.50
C LEU A 75 0.89 -6.30 5.98
N LEU A 76 1.04 -6.47 7.31
CA LEU A 76 1.69 -7.64 7.90
C LEU A 76 0.86 -8.92 7.80
N ALA A 77 -0.44 -8.85 8.13
CA ALA A 77 -1.31 -10.01 8.19
C ALA A 77 -1.37 -10.82 6.88
N PRO A 78 -1.62 -10.22 5.70
CA PRO A 78 -1.56 -10.95 4.43
C PRO A 78 -0.12 -11.29 4.04
N SER A 79 0.88 -10.48 4.40
CA SER A 79 2.27 -10.82 4.07
C SER A 79 2.74 -12.13 4.72
N TYR A 80 2.26 -12.44 5.92
CA TYR A 80 2.58 -13.70 6.60
C TYR A 80 1.83 -14.91 6.04
N SER A 81 0.75 -14.71 5.28
CA SER A 81 0.10 -15.83 4.59
C SER A 81 0.79 -16.16 3.25
N LEU A 82 1.48 -15.19 2.62
CA LEU A 82 2.15 -15.39 1.33
C LEU A 82 3.18 -16.53 1.28
N PRO A 83 4.03 -16.77 2.31
CA PRO A 83 4.96 -17.91 2.33
C PRO A 83 4.29 -19.27 2.14
N PHE A 84 3.03 -19.43 2.56
CA PHE A 84 2.28 -20.68 2.39
C PHE A 84 1.85 -20.92 0.95
N PHE A 85 1.73 -19.87 0.13
CA PHE A 85 1.26 -19.94 -1.25
C PHE A 85 2.38 -19.79 -2.30
N PHE A 86 3.44 -19.05 -1.97
CA PHE A 86 4.47 -18.62 -2.94
C PHE A 86 5.89 -19.02 -2.55
N GLU A 87 6.04 -19.99 -1.63
CA GLU A 87 7.32 -20.53 -1.16
C GLU A 87 8.35 -19.42 -0.84
N TRP A 88 9.54 -19.46 -1.45
CA TRP A 88 10.61 -18.49 -1.27
C TRP A 88 10.24 -17.06 -1.65
N GLY A 89 9.41 -16.88 -2.69
CA GLY A 89 8.92 -15.56 -3.09
C GLY A 89 8.04 -14.94 -2.01
N GLY A 90 7.17 -15.75 -1.40
CA GLY A 90 6.35 -15.34 -0.27
C GLY A 90 7.17 -14.99 0.97
N VAL A 91 8.23 -15.76 1.26
CA VAL A 91 9.15 -15.49 2.39
C VAL A 91 9.85 -14.13 2.24
N ILE A 92 10.32 -13.80 1.04
CA ILE A 92 10.99 -12.51 0.78
C ILE A 92 10.03 -11.34 1.03
N ILE A 93 8.79 -11.45 0.53
CA ILE A 93 7.77 -10.41 0.72
C ILE A 93 7.40 -10.28 2.21
N ALA A 94 7.23 -11.40 2.92
CA ALA A 94 6.97 -11.40 4.34
C ALA A 94 8.08 -10.69 5.12
N LEU A 95 9.35 -11.03 4.88
CA LEU A 95 10.50 -10.37 5.53
C LEU A 95 10.55 -8.87 5.24
N PHE A 96 10.26 -8.46 4.00
CA PHE A 96 10.21 -7.05 3.63
C PHE A 96 9.10 -6.31 4.39
N CYS A 97 7.89 -6.87 4.44
CA CYS A 97 6.76 -6.32 5.19
C CYS A 97 7.05 -6.27 6.70
N THR A 98 7.65 -7.31 7.27
CA THR A 98 8.10 -7.35 8.67
C THR A 98 9.11 -6.26 8.97
N GLY A 99 10.09 -6.02 8.08
CA GLY A 99 11.06 -4.95 8.21
C GLY A 99 10.41 -3.57 8.26
N ILE A 100 9.44 -3.32 7.38
CA ILE A 100 8.66 -2.07 7.37
C ILE A 100 7.88 -1.92 8.68
N GLY A 101 7.16 -2.96 9.10
CA GLY A 101 6.38 -2.94 10.33
C GLY A 101 7.24 -2.69 11.57
N TYR A 102 8.41 -3.34 11.65
CA TYR A 102 9.38 -3.12 12.72
C TYR A 102 9.92 -1.68 12.71
N TYR A 103 10.27 -1.15 11.54
CA TYR A 103 10.78 0.21 11.41
C TYR A 103 9.74 1.25 11.84
N VAL A 104 8.47 1.08 11.41
CA VAL A 104 7.34 1.90 11.87
C VAL A 104 7.16 1.81 13.38
N TRP A 105 7.29 0.61 13.97
CA TRP A 105 7.21 0.40 15.42
C TRP A 105 8.29 1.18 16.18
N THR A 106 9.55 1.14 15.71
CA THR A 106 10.66 1.87 16.37
C THR A 106 10.43 3.38 16.38
N LYS A 107 9.78 3.92 15.36
CA LYS A 107 9.46 5.35 15.21
C LYS A 107 8.09 5.77 15.75
N ARG A 108 7.50 5.01 16.68
CA ARG A 108 6.16 5.25 17.27
C ARG A 108 5.88 6.65 17.84
N LYS A 109 6.92 7.40 18.23
CA LYS A 109 6.79 8.76 18.80
C LYS A 109 6.80 9.84 17.70
N GLU A 110 7.27 9.52 16.50
CA GLU A 110 7.52 10.42 15.38
C GLU A 110 6.52 10.14 14.25
N ILE A 111 5.25 10.55 14.42
CA ILE A 111 4.16 10.25 13.48
C ILE A 111 4.44 10.77 12.06
N GLU A 112 5.07 11.95 11.93
CA GLU A 112 5.44 12.50 10.62
C GLU A 112 6.39 11.57 9.84
N TRP A 113 7.35 10.96 10.54
CA TRP A 113 8.27 9.99 9.93
C TRP A 113 7.54 8.73 9.52
N GLN A 114 6.65 8.22 10.36
CA GLN A 114 5.82 7.04 10.03
C GLN A 114 5.00 7.26 8.76
N ILE A 115 4.35 8.43 8.64
CA ILE A 115 3.61 8.82 7.43
C ILE A 115 4.54 8.88 6.21
N SER A 116 5.68 9.54 6.34
CA SER A 116 6.62 9.70 5.22
C SER A 116 7.14 8.36 4.70
N ILE A 117 7.37 7.39 5.59
CA ILE A 117 7.82 6.04 5.24
C ILE A 117 6.74 5.30 4.45
N PHE A 118 5.51 5.28 4.98
CA PHE A 118 4.37 4.66 4.28
C PHE A 118 4.11 5.31 2.92
N ASN A 119 4.26 6.63 2.85
CA ASN A 119 4.05 7.33 1.60
C ASN A 119 5.16 7.05 0.58
N GLY A 120 6.41 7.02 1.04
CA GLY A 120 7.56 6.67 0.20
C GLY A 120 7.46 5.25 -0.34
N ILE A 121 7.21 4.26 0.53
CA ILE A 121 7.08 2.86 0.12
C ILE A 121 5.90 2.68 -0.82
N GLY A 122 4.73 3.22 -0.47
CA GLY A 122 3.56 3.07 -1.33
C GLY A 122 3.72 3.78 -2.66
N THR A 123 4.44 4.90 -2.73
CA THR A 123 4.82 5.54 -4.00
C THR A 123 5.70 4.61 -4.85
N VAL A 124 6.74 4.01 -4.27
CA VAL A 124 7.62 3.07 -4.99
C VAL A 124 6.83 1.86 -5.51
N VAL A 125 6.03 1.23 -4.65
CA VAL A 125 5.18 0.09 -5.03
C VAL A 125 4.23 0.48 -6.16
N LEU A 126 3.61 1.66 -6.07
CA LEU A 126 2.69 2.16 -7.09
C LEU A 126 3.39 2.40 -8.42
N THR A 127 4.56 3.03 -8.40
CA THR A 127 5.35 3.27 -9.62
C THR A 127 5.75 1.96 -10.28
N VAL A 128 6.20 0.96 -9.51
CA VAL A 128 6.52 -0.38 -10.04
C VAL A 128 5.29 -1.03 -10.67
N ILE A 129 4.13 -0.97 -10.00
CA ILE A 129 2.88 -1.53 -10.54
C ILE A 129 2.47 -0.81 -11.84
N LEU A 130 2.52 0.53 -11.88
CA LEU A 130 2.20 1.29 -13.08
C LEU A 130 3.13 0.95 -14.25
N ILE A 131 4.44 0.86 -14.01
CA ILE A 131 5.41 0.47 -15.05
C ILE A 131 5.12 -0.94 -15.55
N SER A 132 4.89 -1.89 -14.65
CA SER A 132 4.57 -3.28 -15.01
C SER A 132 3.28 -3.39 -15.81
N LEU A 133 2.25 -2.61 -15.45
CA LEU A 133 0.98 -2.55 -16.18
C LEU A 133 1.16 -1.94 -17.58
N ILE A 134 1.97 -0.89 -17.72
CA ILE A 134 2.29 -0.29 -19.02
C ILE A 134 3.07 -1.28 -19.89
N ALA A 135 4.08 -1.95 -19.31
CA ALA A 135 4.88 -2.95 -20.02
C ALA A 135 4.01 -4.14 -20.48
N ALA A 136 3.14 -4.66 -19.60
CA ALA A 136 2.22 -5.75 -19.94
C ALA A 136 1.13 -5.32 -20.94
N GLY A 137 0.69 -4.06 -20.89
CA GLY A 137 -0.27 -3.49 -21.84
C GLY A 137 0.33 -3.21 -23.23
N LEU A 138 1.65 -2.99 -23.32
CA LEU A 138 2.39 -2.84 -24.58
C LEU A 138 2.69 -4.16 -25.29
N THR A 139 2.51 -5.30 -24.60
CA THR A 139 2.74 -6.65 -25.15
C THR A 139 1.49 -7.30 -25.77
N PHE A 140 0.36 -6.60 -25.82
CA PHE A 140 -0.87 -7.03 -26.51
C PHE A 140 -1.07 -6.31 -27.84
#